data_AF-A0AA97MYH6-F1
#
_entry.id   AF-A0AA97MYH6-F1
#
_cell.length_a   1.000
_cell.length_b   1.000
_cell.length_c   1.000
_cell.angle_alpha   90.00
_cell.angle_beta   90.00
_cell.angle_gamma   90.00
#
_symmetry.space_group_name_H-M   'P 1'
#
loop_
_entity.id
_entity.type
_entity.pdbx_description
1 polymer ?
#
loop_
_entity_poly.entity_id
_entity_poly.type
_entity_poly.pdbx_seq_one_letter_code
_entity_poly.pdbx_strand_id
1 'polypeptide(L)' 'PAPSPGAPKAGREGKPRNSEGPSPERLRILRHHLHLRSCGWIQDPSGKWVKDGNAEFDSDEEEPPALLPV' A
#
# COMPACT_ATOMS: atom_id res chain seq x y z
N PRO A 1 -28.77 24.38 39.66
CA PRO A 1 -27.52 23.84 40.25
C PRO A 1 -26.47 23.73 39.14
N ALA A 2 -25.26 24.23 39.38
CA ALA A 2 -24.23 24.54 38.39
C ALA A 2 -23.53 23.31 37.77
N PRO A 3 -22.99 23.42 36.54
CA PRO A 3 -21.94 22.53 36.07
C PRO A 3 -20.57 23.07 36.52
N SER A 4 -19.77 22.24 37.20
CA SER A 4 -18.36 22.56 37.49
C SER A 4 -17.41 21.80 36.54
N PRO A 5 -16.24 22.39 36.25
CA PRO A 5 -15.45 22.14 35.04
C PRO A 5 -14.28 21.20 35.29
N GLY A 6 -13.84 20.48 34.26
CA GLY A 6 -12.64 19.64 34.37
C GLY A 6 -12.27 18.92 33.08
N ALA A 7 -11.78 19.67 32.10
CA ALA A 7 -10.79 19.15 31.15
C ALA A 7 -9.40 19.64 31.63
N PRO A 8 -8.25 19.27 31.02
CA PRO A 8 -8.00 18.30 29.93
C PRO A 8 -6.78 17.38 30.21
N LYS A 9 -6.50 16.31 29.43
CA LYS A 9 -5.11 15.93 29.03
C LYS A 9 -5.06 15.10 27.73
N ALA A 10 -4.66 15.79 26.67
CA ALA A 10 -3.66 15.38 25.66
C ALA A 10 -3.58 13.90 25.23
N GLY A 11 -4.35 13.54 24.21
CA GLY A 11 -3.91 12.60 23.18
C GLY A 11 -3.53 13.40 21.94
N ARG A 12 -2.24 13.74 21.77
CA ARG A 12 -1.71 14.18 20.47
C ARG A 12 -1.66 12.95 19.56
N GLU A 13 -2.81 12.52 19.09
CA GLU A 13 -2.87 11.64 17.94
C GLU A 13 -2.62 12.50 16.71
N GLY A 14 -1.38 12.46 16.22
CA GLY A 14 -1.05 12.91 14.87
C GLY A 14 -1.84 12.06 13.86
N LYS A 15 -3.12 12.37 13.71
CA LYS A 15 -3.92 11.96 12.56
C LYS A 15 -3.26 12.63 11.37
N PRO A 16 -2.74 11.92 10.35
CA PRO A 16 -2.55 12.56 9.07
C PRO A 16 -3.93 13.03 8.62
N ARG A 17 -4.23 14.30 8.90
CA ARG A 17 -5.36 15.08 8.40
C ARG A 17 -5.14 15.22 6.90
N ASN A 18 -5.48 14.20 6.14
CA ASN A 18 -5.77 14.37 4.73
C ASN A 18 -6.57 13.17 4.22
N SER A 19 -7.87 13.17 4.51
CA SER A 19 -8.85 12.38 3.76
C SER A 19 -9.12 13.02 2.39
N GLU A 20 -8.07 13.47 1.71
CA GLU A 20 -8.15 13.83 0.31
C GLU A 20 -7.65 12.60 -0.43
N GLY A 21 -8.56 11.92 -1.12
CA GLY A 21 -8.20 10.79 -1.97
C GLY A 21 -7.03 11.18 -2.87
N PRO A 22 -6.17 10.22 -3.28
CA PRO A 22 -5.04 10.53 -4.14
C PRO A 22 -5.53 11.33 -5.34
N SER A 23 -4.92 12.51 -5.57
CA SER A 23 -5.19 13.33 -6.76
C SER A 23 -5.20 12.46 -8.01
N PRO A 24 -6.04 12.75 -9.02
CA PRO A 24 -6.09 11.99 -10.27
C PRO A 24 -4.70 11.80 -10.91
N GLU A 25 -3.79 12.77 -10.75
CA GLU A 25 -2.39 12.66 -11.17
C GLU A 25 -1.66 11.52 -10.44
N ARG A 26 -1.79 11.45 -9.12
CA ARG A 26 -1.16 10.40 -8.30
C ARG A 26 -1.72 9.02 -8.65
N LEU A 27 -3.01 8.93 -8.94
CA LEU A 27 -3.63 7.69 -9.41
C LEU A 27 -3.08 7.24 -10.76
N ARG A 28 -2.90 8.17 -11.72
CA ARG A 28 -2.28 7.86 -13.02
C ARG A 28 -0.86 7.33 -12.85
N ILE A 29 -0.05 8.01 -12.03
CA ILE A 29 1.34 7.60 -11.74
C ILE A 29 1.35 6.20 -11.09
N LEU A 30 0.52 5.97 -10.08
CA LEU A 30 0.42 4.67 -9.40
C LEU A 30 0.00 3.56 -10.36
N ARG A 31 -1.01 3.80 -11.20
CA ARG A 31 -1.47 2.83 -12.21
C ARG A 31 -0.35 2.51 -13.21
N HIS A 32 0.40 3.51 -13.64
CA HIS A 32 1.54 3.32 -14.53
C HIS A 32 2.63 2.46 -13.88
N HIS A 33 2.98 2.73 -12.62
CA HIS A 33 3.96 1.95 -11.88
C HIS A 33 3.53 0.49 -11.68
N LEU A 34 2.27 0.26 -11.32
CA LEU A 34 1.71 -1.08 -11.17
C LEU A 34 1.73 -1.85 -12.49
N HIS A 35 1.38 -1.19 -13.60
CA HIS A 35 1.43 -1.79 -14.92
C HIS A 35 2.87 -2.21 -15.30
N LEU A 36 3.84 -1.33 -15.09
CA LEU A 36 5.25 -1.63 -15.31
C LEU A 36 5.70 -2.86 -14.49
N ARG A 37 5.38 -2.90 -13.20
CA ARG A 37 5.68 -4.04 -12.33
C ARG A 37 5.06 -5.35 -12.81
N SER A 38 3.80 -5.32 -13.23
CA SER A 38 3.11 -6.51 -13.76
C SER A 38 3.67 -6.97 -15.11
N CYS A 39 4.26 -6.08 -15.90
CA CYS A 39 4.94 -6.40 -17.15
C CYS A 39 6.41 -6.85 -16.94
N GLY A 40 6.83 -7.08 -15.69
CA GLY A 40 8.19 -7.49 -15.35
C GLY A 40 9.21 -6.35 -15.40
N TRP A 41 8.80 -5.10 -15.20
CA TRP A 41 9.73 -3.98 -15.04
C TRP A 41 10.00 -3.71 -13.57
N ILE A 42 11.26 -3.54 -13.22
CA ILE A 42 11.71 -3.13 -11.89
C ILE A 42 12.40 -1.77 -11.97
N GLN A 43 12.45 -1.05 -10.85
CA GLN A 43 13.28 0.14 -10.75
C GLN A 43 14.68 -0.28 -10.33
N ASP A 44 15.67 0.06 -11.15
CA ASP A 44 17.07 0.04 -10.78
C ASP A 44 17.32 1.00 -9.59
N PRO A 45 18.37 0.83 -8.77
CA PRO A 45 18.80 1.80 -7.76
C PRO A 45 18.89 3.26 -8.25
N SER A 46 19.07 3.47 -9.54
CA SER A 46 19.06 4.79 -10.19
C SER A 46 17.65 5.37 -10.41
N GLY A 47 16.59 4.64 -10.07
CA GLY A 47 15.19 5.01 -10.30
C GLY A 47 14.69 4.82 -11.74
N LYS A 48 15.47 4.13 -12.58
CA LYS A 48 15.11 3.84 -13.98
C LYS A 48 14.34 2.52 -14.04
N TRP A 49 13.25 2.50 -14.80
CA TRP A 49 12.53 1.26 -15.09
C TRP A 49 13.33 0.43 -16.09
N VAL A 50 13.75 -0.75 -15.64
CA VAL A 50 14.48 -1.75 -16.44
C VAL A 50 13.66 -3.03 -16.47
N LYS A 51 13.69 -3.74 -17.61
CA LYS A 51 12.96 -5.01 -17.75
C LYS A 51 13.74 -6.08 -17.02
N ASP A 52 13.14 -6.63 -15.97
CA ASP A 52 13.72 -7.71 -15.21
C ASP A 52 13.49 -9.03 -15.95
N GLY A 53 14.59 -9.65 -16.39
CA GLY A 53 14.55 -10.96 -17.03
C GLY A 53 14.34 -12.12 -16.05
N ASN A 54 14.40 -11.85 -14.74
CA ASN A 54 14.25 -12.80 -13.65
C ASN A 54 12.93 -12.61 -12.87
N ALA A 55 12.02 -11.75 -13.34
CA ALA A 55 10.68 -11.63 -12.79
C ALA A 55 9.83 -12.80 -13.28
N GLU A 56 10.29 -14.01 -12.99
CA GLU A 56 9.42 -15.16 -12.86
C GLU A 56 8.48 -14.79 -11.73
N PHE A 57 7.22 -14.56 -12.08
CA PHE A 57 6.18 -14.72 -11.10
C PHE A 57 6.26 -16.19 -10.72
N ASP A 58 7.06 -16.51 -9.69
CA ASP A 58 6.86 -17.74 -8.92
C ASP A 58 5.42 -17.61 -8.43
N SER A 59 4.49 -18.11 -9.24
CA SER A 59 3.33 -18.83 -8.76
C SER A 59 3.88 -19.94 -7.87
N ASP A 60 4.37 -19.58 -6.69
CA ASP A 60 4.18 -20.33 -5.48
C ASP A 60 2.72 -19.97 -5.12
N GLU A 61 1.67 -20.58 -5.66
CA GLU A 61 1.40 -22.02 -5.82
C GLU A 61 1.91 -22.89 -4.67
N GLU A 62 1.86 -22.36 -3.44
CA GLU A 62 1.41 -23.19 -2.34
C GLU A 62 -0.14 -23.17 -2.37
N GLU A 63 -0.74 -24.05 -3.16
CA GLU A 63 -2.14 -24.42 -2.95
C GLU A 63 -2.26 -24.86 -1.48
N PRO A 64 -3.07 -24.19 -0.64
CA PRO A 64 -3.17 -24.58 0.75
C PRO A 64 -3.60 -26.05 0.77
N PRO A 65 -2.93 -26.93 1.55
CA PRO A 65 -3.27 -28.35 1.57
C PRO A 65 -4.76 -28.47 1.84
N ALA A 66 -5.49 -29.12 0.93
CA ALA A 66 -6.92 -29.37 1.09
C ALA A 66 -7.12 -30.06 2.44
N LEU A 67 -7.74 -29.36 3.40
CA LEU A 67 -8.08 -29.89 4.71
C LEU A 67 -8.99 -31.09 4.51
N LEU A 68 -8.42 -32.29 4.47
CA LEU A 68 -9.20 -33.52 4.43
C LEU A 68 -10.05 -33.55 5.71
N PRO A 69 -11.38 -33.67 5.63
CA PRO A 69 -12.20 -33.82 6.81
C PRO A 69 -11.84 -35.14 7.49
N VAL A 70 -11.42 -35.04 8.76
CA VAL A 70 -11.25 -36.17 9.68
C VAL A 70 -12.58 -36.85 9.98
#